data_AF-A0A7U2R9X6-F1
#
_entry.id   AF-A0A7U2R9X6-F1
#
_cell.length_a   1.000
_cell.length_b   1.000
_cell.length_c   1.000
_cell.angle_alpha   90.00
_cell.angle_beta   90.00
_cell.angle_gamma   90.00
#
_symmetry.space_group_name_H-M   'P 1'
#
loop_
_entity.id
_entity.type
_entity.pdbx_description
1 polymer ?
#
loop_
_entity_poly.entity_id
_entity_poly.type
_entity_poly.pdbx_seq_one_letter_code
_entity_poly.pdbx_strand_id
1 'polypeptide(L)'
;MRKLLFIILIPFLGIAQDFTANGIKYTVTSSRTPFTVKVARNAGFTGVAEIPETVAYNSKNYAVTAISENAFRLSDLTAITIPNSVTVIEEGAFGYCTDLTSVTIPNAVATIGKYCFYSCKKLRSLTIPNSLTVIGNGAFSECTGLRTVNCQITIPFAINTNTFYNLNRSICALNVPPGTEAAYKAAAVWKDFSPISGGFLSSNSFAIESNLKIYPNPVSEILNIALQEGLQLEKVNFYNTLGQLIKTTNHSEINVSSFAKGNYFVEIMTNQGKATKSVIIQ
;
A
#
# COMPACT_ATOMS: atom_id res chain seq x y z
N MET A 1 -15.39 43.89 39.85
CA MET A 1 -14.15 43.94 39.04
C MET A 1 -14.13 42.74 38.09
N ARG A 2 -14.50 42.94 36.81
CA ARG A 2 -14.43 41.88 35.79
C ARG A 2 -12.96 41.68 35.44
N LYS A 3 -12.39 40.51 35.79
CA LYS A 3 -11.05 40.12 35.34
C LYS A 3 -11.10 39.93 33.82
N LEU A 4 -10.47 40.83 33.07
CA LEU A 4 -10.18 40.63 31.66
C LEU A 4 -9.26 39.41 31.54
N LEU A 5 -9.77 38.34 30.94
CA LEU A 5 -8.96 37.21 30.51
C LEU A 5 -8.23 37.64 29.23
N PHE A 6 -6.97 38.07 29.35
CA PHE A 6 -6.11 38.29 28.18
C PHE A 6 -5.75 36.92 27.59
N ILE A 7 -6.46 36.53 26.53
CA ILE A 7 -6.01 35.43 25.66
C ILE A 7 -4.87 36.02 24.84
N ILE A 8 -3.64 35.75 25.27
CA ILE A 8 -2.45 36.03 24.47
C ILE A 8 -2.49 35.06 23.28
N LEU A 9 -2.97 35.55 22.13
CA LEU A 9 -2.82 34.86 20.86
C LEU A 9 -1.34 34.99 20.47
N ILE A 10 -0.51 34.05 20.89
CA ILE A 10 0.85 33.93 20.35
C ILE A 10 0.66 33.40 18.92
N PRO A 11 1.00 34.16 17.87
CA PRO A 11 1.02 33.60 16.52
C PRO A 11 2.06 32.48 16.52
N PHE A 12 1.60 31.23 16.40
CA PHE A 12 2.46 30.05 16.42
C PHE A 12 3.37 30.12 15.19
N LEU A 13 4.61 30.51 15.42
CA LEU A 13 5.67 30.52 14.43
C LEU A 13 5.98 29.07 14.04
N GLY A 14 5.52 28.62 12.88
CA GLY A 14 6.18 27.67 11.96
C GLY A 14 6.76 26.33 12.45
N ILE A 15 6.57 25.87 13.68
CA ILE A 15 7.08 24.56 14.12
C ILE A 15 6.04 23.50 13.75
N ALA A 16 6.46 22.53 12.93
CA ALA A 16 5.68 21.36 12.60
C ALA A 16 5.33 20.62 13.91
N GLN A 17 4.04 20.46 14.19
CA GLN A 17 3.59 19.88 15.44
C GLN A 17 3.46 18.37 15.32
N ASP A 18 4.25 17.63 16.10
CA ASP A 18 4.15 16.18 16.18
C ASP A 18 3.15 15.74 17.25
N PHE A 19 2.45 14.63 16.98
CA PHE A 19 1.61 13.94 17.96
C PHE A 19 1.59 12.43 17.68
N THR A 20 1.10 11.63 18.62
CA THR A 20 0.96 10.17 18.45
C THR A 20 -0.52 9.79 18.51
N ALA A 21 -0.95 8.95 17.58
CA ALA A 21 -2.27 8.34 17.56
C ALA A 21 -2.14 6.88 17.10
N ASN A 22 -2.89 5.94 17.68
CA ASN A 22 -2.83 4.52 17.33
C ASN A 22 -1.41 3.91 17.33
N GLY A 23 -0.55 4.37 18.26
CA GLY A 23 0.84 3.92 18.34
C GLY A 23 1.78 4.43 17.24
N ILE A 24 1.31 5.33 16.36
CA ILE A 24 2.08 5.92 15.25
C ILE A 24 2.22 7.43 15.48
N LYS A 25 3.42 7.95 15.25
CA LYS A 25 3.72 9.38 15.28
C LYS A 25 3.34 10.04 13.95
N TYR A 26 2.75 11.22 14.03
CA TYR A 26 2.33 12.07 12.91
C TYR A 26 2.84 13.49 13.11
N THR A 27 3.01 14.22 12.01
CA THR A 27 3.34 15.65 11.96
C THR A 27 2.20 16.39 11.27
N VAL A 28 1.69 17.46 11.88
CA VAL A 28 0.70 18.35 11.27
C VAL A 28 1.31 19.08 10.07
N THR A 29 0.71 18.90 8.90
CA THR A 29 1.09 19.57 7.64
C THR A 29 0.16 20.73 7.29
N SER A 30 -1.09 20.69 7.74
CA SER A 30 -2.02 21.83 7.68
C SER A 30 -2.88 21.92 8.94
N SER A 31 -2.81 23.08 9.62
CA SER A 31 -3.63 23.42 10.78
C SER A 31 -4.92 24.15 10.42
N ARG A 32 -5.24 24.26 9.12
CA ARG A 32 -6.47 24.86 8.59
C ARG A 32 -7.16 23.84 7.67
N THR A 33 -8.45 24.02 7.39
CA THR A 33 -9.19 23.11 6.49
C THR A 33 -8.64 23.17 5.06
N PRO A 34 -8.34 22.02 4.41
CA PRO A 34 -8.39 20.67 4.96
C PRO A 34 -7.26 20.42 5.97
N PHE A 35 -7.62 19.89 7.15
CA PHE A 35 -6.66 19.52 8.18
C PHE A 35 -5.89 18.28 7.72
N THR A 36 -4.57 18.36 7.61
CA THR A 36 -3.74 17.27 7.08
C THR A 36 -2.53 17.00 7.96
N VAL A 37 -2.12 15.73 7.95
CA VAL A 37 -0.90 15.24 8.60
C VAL A 37 -0.13 14.32 7.67
N LYS A 38 1.15 14.14 7.98
CA LYS A 38 1.94 13.03 7.46
C LYS A 38 2.41 12.12 8.59
N VAL A 39 2.62 10.84 8.29
CA VAL A 39 3.30 9.93 9.24
C VAL A 39 4.71 10.45 9.45
N ALA A 40 5.12 10.60 10.70
CA ALA A 40 6.43 11.09 11.11
C ALA A 40 7.41 9.94 11.39
N ARG A 41 8.60 10.26 11.92
CA ARG A 41 9.60 9.26 12.29
C ARG A 41 9.17 8.42 13.51
N ASN A 42 8.99 7.13 13.27
CA ASN A 42 8.69 6.03 14.19
C ASN A 42 9.89 5.07 14.29
N ALA A 43 11.04 5.60 14.72
CA ALA A 43 12.25 4.79 14.89
C ALA A 43 12.04 3.69 15.93
N GLY A 44 12.39 2.45 15.59
CA GLY A 44 12.20 1.30 16.48
C GLY A 44 10.75 0.82 16.59
N PHE A 45 9.87 1.20 15.66
CA PHE A 45 8.55 0.56 15.56
C PHE A 45 8.70 -0.96 15.37
N THR A 46 7.81 -1.74 15.98
CA THR A 46 7.82 -3.20 15.89
C THR A 46 6.42 -3.72 15.56
N GLY A 47 6.34 -4.81 14.80
CA GLY A 47 5.06 -5.46 14.48
C GLY A 47 4.32 -4.82 13.31
N VAL A 48 2.99 -4.77 13.39
CA VAL A 48 2.11 -4.36 12.29
C VAL A 48 1.73 -2.88 12.44
N ALA A 49 1.93 -2.09 11.39
CA ALA A 49 1.46 -0.70 11.33
C ALA A 49 0.16 -0.59 10.53
N GLU A 50 -0.90 -0.07 11.15
CA GLU A 50 -2.17 0.22 10.49
C GLU A 50 -2.37 1.73 10.44
N ILE A 51 -2.05 2.35 9.30
CA ILE A 51 -2.23 3.79 9.13
C ILE A 51 -3.70 4.05 8.73
N PRO A 52 -4.47 4.80 9.52
CA PRO A 52 -5.85 5.13 9.17
C PRO A 52 -5.92 6.28 8.16
N GLU A 53 -7.04 6.39 7.42
CA GLU A 53 -7.29 7.52 6.52
C GLU A 53 -7.32 8.87 7.26
N THR A 54 -7.79 8.86 8.51
CA THR A 54 -7.86 10.05 9.37
C THR A 54 -7.40 9.73 10.79
N VAL A 55 -6.81 10.73 11.46
CA VAL A 55 -6.45 10.68 12.88
C VAL A 55 -7.04 11.86 13.64
N ALA A 56 -7.57 11.62 14.83
CA ALA A 56 -8.13 12.66 15.69
C ALA A 56 -7.01 13.29 16.54
N TYR A 57 -6.93 14.62 16.53
CA TYR A 57 -6.00 15.39 17.35
C TYR A 57 -6.59 16.79 17.64
N ASN A 58 -6.50 17.28 18.88
CA ASN A 58 -7.02 18.60 19.29
C ASN A 58 -8.45 18.90 18.80
N SER A 59 -9.37 17.94 18.96
CA SER A 59 -10.78 18.05 18.55
C SER A 59 -10.99 18.28 17.04
N LYS A 60 -10.01 17.92 16.21
CA LYS A 60 -10.07 17.92 14.74
C LYS A 60 -9.69 16.54 14.20
N ASN A 61 -10.22 16.21 13.03
CA ASN A 61 -9.81 15.04 12.25
C ASN A 61 -8.86 15.49 11.15
N TYR A 62 -7.66 14.92 11.13
CA TYR A 62 -6.64 15.19 10.13
C TYR A 62 -6.59 14.04 9.13
N ALA A 63 -6.65 14.35 7.84
CA ALA A 63 -6.40 13.36 6.80
C ALA A 63 -4.91 13.00 6.75
N VAL A 64 -4.58 11.71 6.70
CA VAL A 64 -3.20 11.25 6.55
C VAL A 64 -2.84 11.22 5.07
N THR A 65 -2.06 12.20 4.62
CA THR A 65 -1.83 12.41 3.17
C THR A 65 -0.47 11.96 2.67
N ALA A 66 0.48 11.71 3.57
CA ALA A 66 1.84 11.29 3.20
C ALA A 66 2.50 10.45 4.28
N ILE A 67 3.55 9.73 3.89
CA ILE A 67 4.49 9.06 4.80
C ILE A 67 5.84 9.76 4.66
N SER A 68 6.35 10.31 5.76
CA SER A 68 7.52 11.19 5.71
C SER A 68 8.83 10.46 5.41
N GLU A 69 9.84 11.27 5.10
CA GLU A 69 11.21 10.80 5.00
C GLU A 69 11.59 9.98 6.23
N ASN A 70 12.15 8.80 6.00
CA ASN A 70 12.61 7.88 7.03
C ASN A 70 11.55 7.48 8.09
N ALA A 71 10.25 7.59 7.79
CA ALA A 71 9.16 7.39 8.75
C ALA A 71 9.28 6.08 9.56
N PHE A 72 9.64 4.98 8.92
CA PHE A 72 9.84 3.66 9.53
C PHE A 72 11.24 3.11 9.25
N ARG A 73 12.21 3.96 8.86
CA ARG A 73 13.57 3.49 8.54
C ARG A 73 14.22 2.80 9.74
N LEU A 74 14.85 1.65 9.51
CA LEU A 74 15.47 0.79 10.54
C LEU A 74 14.47 0.35 11.63
N SER A 75 13.26 -0.02 11.24
CA SER A 75 12.25 -0.59 12.15
C SER A 75 12.09 -2.10 11.97
N ASP A 76 11.54 -2.76 12.98
CA ASP A 76 11.17 -4.20 12.94
C ASP A 76 9.70 -4.35 12.49
N LEU A 77 9.28 -3.50 11.57
CA LEU A 77 7.97 -3.52 10.94
C LEU A 77 7.79 -4.81 10.13
N THR A 78 6.79 -5.61 10.46
CA THR A 78 6.52 -6.90 9.80
C THR A 78 5.50 -6.80 8.67
N ALA A 79 4.54 -5.88 8.82
CA ALA A 79 3.49 -5.59 7.84
C ALA A 79 3.00 -4.15 7.99
N ILE A 80 2.48 -3.59 6.90
CA ILE A 80 1.89 -2.24 6.90
C ILE A 80 0.66 -2.15 6.01
N THR A 81 -0.36 -1.48 6.53
CA THR A 81 -1.52 -1.03 5.77
C THR A 81 -1.39 0.48 5.52
N ILE A 82 -1.30 0.87 4.25
CA ILE A 82 -1.25 2.27 3.80
C ILE A 82 -2.64 2.63 3.24
N PRO A 83 -3.30 3.69 3.74
CA PRO A 83 -4.64 4.05 3.32
C PRO A 83 -4.64 4.80 1.98
N ASN A 84 -5.79 4.80 1.29
CA ASN A 84 -5.99 5.51 0.03
C ASN A 84 -5.96 7.05 0.16
N SER A 85 -5.90 7.60 1.37
CA SER A 85 -5.67 9.03 1.58
C SER A 85 -4.22 9.45 1.33
N VAL A 86 -3.27 8.50 1.33
CA VAL A 86 -1.84 8.76 1.13
C VAL A 86 -1.53 8.89 -0.36
N THR A 87 -0.93 10.01 -0.76
CA THR A 87 -0.57 10.29 -2.16
C THR A 87 0.94 10.25 -2.43
N VAL A 88 1.75 10.36 -1.37
CA VAL A 88 3.22 10.39 -1.46
C VAL A 88 3.85 9.56 -0.34
N ILE A 89 4.84 8.75 -0.71
CA ILE A 89 5.74 8.07 0.23
C ILE A 89 7.15 8.62 -0.01
N GLU A 90 7.68 9.37 0.95
CA GLU A 90 8.93 10.11 0.83
C GLU A 90 10.19 9.20 0.89
N GLU A 91 11.37 9.81 0.74
CA GLU A 91 12.66 9.12 0.69
C GLU A 91 12.94 8.27 1.94
N GLY A 92 13.43 7.05 1.73
CA GLY A 92 13.84 6.15 2.81
C GLY A 92 12.73 5.74 3.78
N ALA A 93 11.45 6.02 3.50
CA ALA A 93 10.35 5.84 4.45
C ALA A 93 10.31 4.45 5.11
N PHE A 94 10.68 3.40 4.38
CA PHE A 94 10.76 2.01 4.85
C PHE A 94 12.16 1.41 4.67
N GLY A 95 13.20 2.23 4.50
CA GLY A 95 14.55 1.75 4.31
C GLY A 95 14.99 0.87 5.48
N TYR A 96 15.61 -0.27 5.18
CA TYR A 96 16.09 -1.25 6.15
C TYR A 96 15.00 -1.86 7.06
N CYS A 97 13.73 -1.87 6.66
CA CYS A 97 12.71 -2.67 7.33
C CYS A 97 12.90 -4.16 6.96
N THR A 98 13.90 -4.81 7.56
CA THR A 98 14.35 -6.14 7.12
C THR A 98 13.33 -7.25 7.37
N ASP A 99 12.37 -7.03 8.28
CA ASP A 99 11.29 -7.96 8.61
C ASP A 99 10.00 -7.76 7.81
N LEU A 100 9.92 -6.68 7.01
CA LEU A 100 8.74 -6.38 6.21
C LEU A 100 8.57 -7.42 5.11
N THR A 101 7.49 -8.19 5.16
CA THR A 101 7.27 -9.34 4.25
C THR A 101 6.50 -9.00 2.98
N SER A 102 5.66 -7.96 3.05
CA SER A 102 4.74 -7.57 1.98
C SER A 102 4.39 -6.10 2.06
N VAL A 103 4.20 -5.46 0.90
CA VAL A 103 3.68 -4.10 0.80
C VAL A 103 2.70 -3.99 -0.36
N THR A 104 1.53 -3.42 -0.07
CA THR A 104 0.57 -2.96 -1.08
C THR A 104 0.64 -1.44 -1.13
N ILE A 105 1.02 -0.89 -2.28
CA ILE A 105 1.01 0.55 -2.51
C ILE A 105 -0.41 0.94 -2.99
N PRO A 106 -1.13 1.84 -2.29
CA PRO A 106 -2.49 2.17 -2.64
C PRO A 106 -2.58 3.01 -3.93
N ASN A 107 -3.72 2.92 -4.63
CA ASN A 107 -3.97 3.59 -5.91
C ASN A 107 -3.99 5.13 -5.86
N ALA A 108 -3.93 5.74 -4.68
CA ALA A 108 -3.78 7.19 -4.59
C ALA A 108 -2.31 7.63 -4.62
N VAL A 109 -1.36 6.70 -4.42
CA VAL A 109 0.06 7.04 -4.42
C VAL A 109 0.54 7.29 -5.84
N ALA A 110 1.04 8.50 -6.07
CA ALA A 110 1.66 8.91 -7.33
C ALA A 110 3.18 8.75 -7.31
N THR A 111 3.79 8.85 -6.13
CA THR A 111 5.25 8.92 -5.97
C THR A 111 5.76 8.02 -4.85
N ILE A 112 6.77 7.20 -5.19
CA ILE A 112 7.65 6.50 -4.24
C ILE A 112 9.02 7.17 -4.27
N GLY A 113 9.49 7.64 -3.11
CA GLY A 113 10.77 8.34 -2.95
C GLY A 113 12.00 7.46 -3.19
N LYS A 114 13.17 8.10 -3.25
CA LYS A 114 14.46 7.40 -3.34
C LYS A 114 14.64 6.47 -2.14
N TYR A 115 15.26 5.32 -2.37
CA TYR A 115 15.57 4.34 -1.30
C TYR A 115 14.38 3.94 -0.39
N CYS A 116 13.14 4.14 -0.83
CA CYS A 116 11.96 4.03 0.02
C CYS A 116 11.85 2.66 0.72
N PHE A 117 12.09 1.56 0.01
CA PHE A 117 12.14 0.19 0.53
C PHE A 117 13.54 -0.41 0.45
N TYR A 118 14.59 0.42 0.49
CA TYR A 118 15.97 -0.05 0.37
C TYR A 118 16.29 -1.13 1.41
N SER A 119 16.83 -2.26 0.99
CA SER A 119 17.22 -3.38 1.87
C SER A 119 16.08 -3.98 2.72
N CYS A 120 14.84 -3.95 2.24
CA CYS A 120 13.74 -4.75 2.81
C CYS A 120 13.90 -6.23 2.44
N LYS A 121 14.84 -6.92 3.09
CA LYS A 121 15.32 -8.26 2.68
C LYS A 121 14.27 -9.37 2.73
N LYS A 122 13.27 -9.30 3.62
CA LYS A 122 12.17 -10.27 3.67
C LYS A 122 10.97 -9.91 2.79
N LEU A 123 10.99 -8.79 2.07
CA LEU A 123 9.90 -8.38 1.20
C LEU A 123 9.76 -9.37 0.04
N ARG A 124 8.73 -10.23 0.06
CA ARG A 124 8.53 -11.30 -0.93
C ARG A 124 7.71 -10.86 -2.13
N SER A 125 6.74 -9.97 -1.91
CA SER A 125 5.84 -9.49 -2.94
C SER A 125 5.62 -7.98 -2.85
N LEU A 126 5.54 -7.35 -4.02
CA LEU A 126 5.23 -5.93 -4.20
C LEU A 126 4.03 -5.79 -5.13
N THR A 127 3.05 -4.95 -4.76
CA THR A 127 1.98 -4.52 -5.67
C THR A 127 2.19 -3.06 -6.04
N ILE A 128 2.31 -2.78 -7.34
CA ILE A 128 2.46 -1.44 -7.92
C ILE A 128 1.12 -1.03 -8.56
N PRO A 129 0.48 0.06 -8.09
CA PRO A 129 -0.82 0.50 -8.59
C PRO A 129 -0.71 1.18 -9.95
N ASN A 130 -1.83 1.29 -10.66
CA ASN A 130 -1.89 1.94 -11.97
C ASN A 130 -1.64 3.46 -11.93
N SER A 131 -1.80 4.09 -10.75
CA SER A 131 -1.65 5.51 -10.51
C SER A 131 -0.21 5.98 -10.37
N LEU A 132 0.71 5.04 -10.13
CA LEU A 132 2.08 5.38 -9.80
C LEU A 132 2.80 5.92 -11.03
N THR A 133 3.35 7.13 -10.92
CA THR A 133 4.06 7.79 -12.03
C THR A 133 5.55 7.94 -11.77
N VAL A 134 5.98 7.87 -10.50
CA VAL A 134 7.38 8.04 -10.12
C VAL A 134 7.84 6.95 -9.15
N ILE A 135 8.92 6.26 -9.51
CA ILE A 135 9.69 5.38 -8.62
C ILE A 135 11.10 5.95 -8.49
N GLY A 136 11.45 6.34 -7.26
CA GLY A 136 12.75 6.93 -6.93
C GLY A 136 13.92 5.99 -7.16
N ASN A 137 15.10 6.58 -7.37
CA ASN A 137 16.34 5.83 -7.50
C ASN A 137 16.55 4.92 -6.27
N GLY A 138 16.89 3.65 -6.50
CA GLY A 138 17.17 2.70 -5.42
C GLY A 138 15.96 2.30 -4.58
N ALA A 139 14.73 2.64 -4.97
CA ALA A 139 13.53 2.44 -4.14
C ALA A 139 13.35 1.00 -3.65
N PHE A 140 13.75 0.00 -4.43
CA PHE A 140 13.70 -1.43 -4.09
C PHE A 140 15.07 -2.11 -4.23
N SER A 141 16.16 -1.34 -4.13
CA SER A 141 17.52 -1.88 -4.15
C SER A 141 17.75 -2.73 -2.90
N GLU A 142 18.52 -3.82 -3.03
CA GLU A 142 18.81 -4.80 -1.97
C GLU A 142 17.59 -5.57 -1.41
N CYS A 143 16.42 -5.48 -2.07
CA CYS A 143 15.24 -6.31 -1.76
C CYS A 143 15.41 -7.77 -2.24
N THR A 144 16.45 -8.44 -1.78
CA THR A 144 16.89 -9.76 -2.27
C THR A 144 15.89 -10.90 -2.04
N GLY A 145 14.92 -10.71 -1.13
CA GLY A 145 13.79 -11.62 -0.91
C GLY A 145 12.64 -11.49 -1.90
N LEU A 146 12.63 -10.45 -2.75
CA LEU A 146 11.51 -10.21 -3.66
C LEU A 146 11.45 -11.32 -4.72
N ARG A 147 10.26 -11.91 -4.86
CA ARG A 147 9.97 -13.00 -5.81
C ARG A 147 8.84 -12.66 -6.75
N THR A 148 8.01 -11.68 -6.42
CA THR A 148 6.92 -11.27 -7.31
C THR A 148 6.65 -9.77 -7.27
N VAL A 149 6.51 -9.18 -8.44
CA VAL A 149 6.02 -7.81 -8.66
C VAL A 149 4.71 -7.91 -9.42
N ASN A 150 3.64 -7.41 -8.82
CA ASN A 150 2.32 -7.30 -9.41
C ASN A 150 2.11 -5.85 -9.84
N CYS A 151 2.31 -5.56 -11.12
CA CYS A 151 2.28 -4.22 -11.67
C CYS A 151 0.97 -3.97 -12.42
N GLN A 152 0.20 -2.97 -12.00
CA GLN A 152 -1.08 -2.62 -12.63
C GLN A 152 -0.93 -1.52 -13.70
N ILE A 153 0.29 -1.03 -13.95
CA ILE A 153 0.56 -0.03 -14.96
C ILE A 153 0.46 -0.67 -16.35
N THR A 154 -0.36 -0.09 -17.22
CA THR A 154 -0.61 -0.61 -18.58
C THR A 154 0.48 -0.26 -19.57
N ILE A 155 1.15 0.88 -19.38
CA ILE A 155 2.25 1.34 -20.23
C ILE A 155 3.50 1.49 -19.36
N PRO A 156 4.52 0.63 -19.49
CA PRO A 156 5.70 0.70 -18.65
C PRO A 156 6.42 2.04 -18.84
N PHE A 157 6.57 2.80 -17.76
CA PHE A 157 7.35 4.04 -17.78
C PHE A 157 8.82 3.76 -17.44
N ALA A 158 9.68 4.70 -17.82
CA ALA A 158 11.11 4.62 -17.57
C ALA A 158 11.41 4.74 -16.07
N ILE A 159 12.14 3.77 -15.53
CA ILE A 159 12.61 3.77 -14.14
C ILE A 159 14.14 3.80 -14.09
N ASN A 160 14.68 4.25 -12.96
CA ASN A 160 16.12 4.24 -12.74
C ASN A 160 16.69 2.82 -12.82
N THR A 161 17.87 2.63 -13.41
CA THR A 161 18.56 1.33 -13.46
C THR A 161 18.81 0.74 -12.08
N ASN A 162 19.02 1.60 -11.07
CA ASN A 162 19.24 1.20 -9.68
C ASN A 162 17.95 0.88 -8.91
N THR A 163 16.77 1.08 -9.49
CA THR A 163 15.48 0.86 -8.80
C THR A 163 15.41 -0.51 -8.12
N PHE A 164 15.93 -1.54 -8.80
CA PHE A 164 16.00 -2.92 -8.34
C PHE A 164 17.44 -3.43 -8.30
N TYR A 165 18.40 -2.59 -7.92
CA TYR A 165 19.81 -3.00 -7.81
C TYR A 165 19.98 -4.17 -6.82
N ASN A 166 20.84 -5.14 -7.15
CA ASN A 166 21.03 -6.41 -6.44
C ASN A 166 19.78 -7.30 -6.25
N LEU A 167 18.66 -7.00 -6.92
CA LEU A 167 17.55 -7.94 -7.06
C LEU A 167 17.87 -8.96 -8.16
N ASN A 168 17.74 -10.26 -7.85
CA ASN A 168 17.78 -11.31 -8.87
C ASN A 168 16.46 -11.33 -9.67
N ARG A 169 16.40 -10.50 -10.73
CA ARG A 169 15.19 -10.31 -11.54
C ARG A 169 14.82 -11.54 -12.37
N SER A 170 15.77 -12.41 -12.72
CA SER A 170 15.50 -13.62 -13.53
C SER A 170 14.73 -14.71 -12.79
N ILE A 171 14.56 -14.58 -11.47
CA ILE A 171 13.71 -15.44 -10.63
C ILE A 171 12.58 -14.65 -9.94
N CYS A 172 12.39 -13.39 -10.33
CA CYS A 172 11.33 -12.54 -9.83
C CYS A 172 10.24 -12.43 -10.90
N ALA A 173 9.10 -13.03 -10.64
CA ALA A 173 7.95 -12.95 -11.53
C ALA A 173 7.45 -11.51 -11.61
N LEU A 174 7.12 -11.05 -12.82
CA LEU A 174 6.48 -9.78 -13.07
C LEU A 174 5.11 -10.03 -13.71
N ASN A 175 4.07 -9.85 -12.92
CA ASN A 175 2.69 -9.92 -13.36
C ASN A 175 2.26 -8.52 -13.81
N VAL A 176 1.73 -8.41 -15.04
CA VAL A 176 1.34 -7.15 -15.68
C VAL A 176 -0.11 -7.23 -16.16
N PRO A 177 -0.73 -6.13 -16.62
CA PRO A 177 -2.06 -6.23 -17.20
C PRO A 177 -2.05 -7.07 -18.50
N PRO A 178 -3.11 -7.83 -18.80
CA PRO A 178 -3.21 -8.63 -20.01
C PRO A 178 -2.96 -7.80 -21.28
N GLY A 179 -2.17 -8.32 -22.22
CA GLY A 179 -1.85 -7.66 -23.48
C GLY A 179 -0.68 -6.66 -23.41
N THR A 180 -0.13 -6.40 -22.23
CA THR A 180 0.99 -5.47 -22.04
C THR A 180 2.36 -6.16 -21.97
N GLU A 181 2.41 -7.48 -22.04
CA GLU A 181 3.62 -8.30 -21.84
C GLU A 181 4.72 -7.93 -22.85
N ALA A 182 4.36 -7.69 -24.11
CA ALA A 182 5.30 -7.30 -25.14
C ALA A 182 5.97 -5.95 -24.82
N ALA A 183 5.20 -4.98 -24.30
CA ALA A 183 5.74 -3.68 -23.91
C ALA A 183 6.71 -3.81 -22.73
N TYR A 184 6.37 -4.61 -21.72
CA TYR A 184 7.25 -4.87 -20.57
C TYR A 184 8.51 -5.65 -20.94
N LYS A 185 8.43 -6.58 -21.90
CA LYS A 185 9.60 -7.29 -22.45
C LYS A 185 10.54 -6.37 -23.25
N ALA A 186 10.06 -5.23 -23.74
CA ALA A 186 10.87 -4.24 -24.43
C ALA A 186 11.41 -3.12 -23.51
N ALA A 187 10.75 -2.87 -22.38
CA ALA A 187 11.09 -1.76 -21.49
C ALA A 187 12.35 -2.04 -20.65
N ALA A 188 13.24 -1.05 -20.56
CA ALA A 188 14.45 -1.15 -19.76
C ALA A 188 14.13 -1.45 -18.28
N VAL A 189 15.01 -2.21 -17.62
CA VAL A 189 14.85 -2.73 -16.24
C VAL A 189 13.73 -3.76 -16.10
N TRP A 190 12.54 -3.47 -16.61
CA TRP A 190 11.38 -4.35 -16.57
C TRP A 190 11.59 -5.66 -17.33
N LYS A 191 12.27 -5.61 -18.49
CA LYS A 191 12.58 -6.77 -19.33
C LYS A 191 13.44 -7.83 -18.64
N ASP A 192 14.14 -7.47 -17.56
CA ASP A 192 15.04 -8.39 -16.85
C ASP A 192 14.28 -9.30 -15.86
N PHE A 193 13.00 -9.01 -15.60
CA PHE A 193 12.14 -9.86 -14.76
C PHE A 193 11.74 -11.13 -15.49
N SER A 194 11.61 -12.24 -14.76
CA SER A 194 11.18 -13.51 -15.34
C SER A 194 10.45 -14.41 -14.32
N PRO A 195 9.30 -15.00 -14.72
CA PRO A 195 8.58 -14.77 -15.98
C PRO A 195 7.87 -13.40 -16.00
N ILE A 196 7.58 -12.87 -17.21
CA ILE A 196 6.64 -11.75 -17.41
C ILE A 196 5.31 -12.33 -17.89
N SER A 197 4.22 -12.11 -17.16
CA SER A 197 2.90 -12.73 -17.41
C SER A 197 1.75 -11.73 -17.28
N GLY A 198 0.80 -11.73 -18.23
CA GLY A 198 -0.35 -10.83 -18.21
C GLY A 198 -1.66 -11.45 -17.70
N GLY A 199 -1.70 -12.75 -17.42
CA GLY A 199 -2.97 -13.46 -17.13
C GLY A 199 -3.55 -13.21 -15.73
N PHE A 200 -2.77 -12.60 -14.82
CA PHE A 200 -3.10 -12.61 -13.39
C PHE A 200 -3.90 -11.38 -12.93
N LEU A 201 -3.55 -10.20 -13.42
CA LEU A 201 -4.16 -8.95 -12.97
C LEU A 201 -5.36 -8.64 -13.86
N SER A 202 -6.55 -9.00 -13.41
CA SER A 202 -7.79 -8.61 -14.07
C SER A 202 -7.78 -7.10 -14.35
N SER A 203 -8.09 -6.68 -15.58
CA SER A 203 -8.47 -5.29 -15.83
C SER A 203 -9.71 -4.99 -14.97
N ASN A 204 -9.56 -4.11 -13.97
CA ASN A 204 -10.71 -3.60 -13.23
C ASN A 204 -11.64 -2.97 -14.27
N SER A 205 -12.84 -3.52 -14.44
CA SER A 205 -13.79 -3.00 -15.42
C SER A 205 -14.60 -1.81 -14.87
N PHE A 206 -14.41 -1.50 -13.58
CA PHE A 206 -15.15 -0.44 -12.87
C PHE A 206 -14.32 0.24 -11.78
N ALA A 207 -14.62 1.52 -11.53
CA ALA A 207 -14.09 2.32 -10.43
C ALA A 207 -14.84 2.03 -9.10
N ILE A 208 -14.62 0.86 -8.49
CA ILE A 208 -15.33 0.42 -7.27
C ILE A 208 -14.49 0.57 -5.99
N GLU A 209 -13.29 1.15 -6.06
CA GLU A 209 -12.42 1.14 -4.88
C GLU A 209 -12.98 1.80 -3.63
N SER A 210 -13.89 2.77 -3.78
CA SER A 210 -14.61 3.45 -2.69
C SER A 210 -15.88 2.73 -2.22
N ASN A 211 -16.42 1.80 -3.02
CA ASN A 211 -17.76 1.20 -2.82
C ASN A 211 -17.72 -0.28 -2.41
N LEU A 212 -16.51 -0.85 -2.35
CA LEU A 212 -16.22 -2.19 -1.89
C LEU A 212 -15.25 -2.10 -0.72
N LYS A 213 -15.63 -2.67 0.42
CA LYS A 213 -14.77 -2.78 1.59
C LYS A 213 -14.55 -4.25 1.91
N ILE A 214 -13.28 -4.62 2.08
CA ILE A 214 -12.91 -5.93 2.56
C ILE A 214 -12.31 -5.77 3.94
N TYR A 215 -12.92 -6.46 4.91
CA TYR A 215 -12.50 -6.41 6.30
C TYR A 215 -12.05 -7.81 6.71
N PRO A 216 -10.73 -8.05 6.90
CA PRO A 216 -10.32 -9.22 7.66
C PRO A 216 -10.88 -9.05 9.07
N ASN A 217 -11.60 -10.04 9.59
CA ASN A 217 -11.90 -10.09 11.01
C ASN A 217 -10.70 -10.77 11.69
N PRO A 218 -9.84 -10.00 12.40
CA PRO A 218 -8.60 -10.54 12.97
C PRO A 218 -8.83 -11.52 14.11
N VAL A 219 -10.07 -11.73 14.56
CA VAL A 219 -10.42 -12.64 15.67
C VAL A 219 -11.03 -13.95 15.19
N SER A 220 -11.59 -14.02 13.97
CA SER A 220 -12.39 -15.18 13.54
C SER A 220 -11.91 -15.89 12.28
N GLU A 221 -10.78 -15.49 11.66
CA GLU A 221 -10.32 -16.03 10.38
C GLU A 221 -11.41 -15.94 9.29
N ILE A 222 -12.29 -14.93 9.39
CA ILE A 222 -13.33 -14.63 8.41
C ILE A 222 -12.98 -13.33 7.70
N LEU A 223 -12.92 -13.38 6.37
CA LEU A 223 -12.86 -12.21 5.51
C LEU A 223 -14.28 -11.80 5.13
N ASN A 224 -14.64 -10.55 5.42
CA ASN A 224 -15.95 -10.00 5.10
C ASN A 224 -15.86 -9.07 3.89
N ILE A 225 -16.79 -9.23 2.96
CA ILE A 225 -16.98 -8.36 1.78
C ILE A 225 -18.25 -7.54 2.01
N ALA A 226 -18.09 -6.24 2.18
CA ALA A 226 -19.19 -5.29 2.25
C ALA A 226 -19.32 -4.55 0.92
N LEU A 227 -20.52 -4.61 0.34
CA LEU A 227 -20.90 -3.93 -0.90
C LEU A 227 -21.90 -2.80 -0.60
N GLN A 228 -21.78 -1.66 -1.29
CA GLN A 228 -22.79 -0.60 -1.25
C GLN A 228 -24.11 -1.02 -1.93
N GLU A 229 -25.17 -0.24 -1.67
CA GLU A 229 -26.51 -0.47 -2.21
C GLU A 229 -26.51 -0.54 -3.75
N GLY A 230 -27.22 -1.52 -4.30
CA GLY A 230 -27.33 -1.77 -5.75
C GLY A 230 -26.28 -2.72 -6.34
N LEU A 231 -25.23 -3.08 -5.60
CA LEU A 231 -24.26 -4.11 -5.99
C LEU A 231 -24.68 -5.48 -5.47
N GLN A 232 -24.67 -6.49 -6.36
CA GLN A 232 -24.95 -7.88 -6.03
C GLN A 232 -23.70 -8.72 -6.26
N LEU A 233 -23.26 -9.46 -5.25
CA LEU A 233 -22.11 -10.35 -5.36
C LEU A 233 -22.45 -11.55 -6.25
N GLU A 234 -21.66 -11.76 -7.29
CA GLU A 234 -21.80 -12.92 -8.18
C GLU A 234 -20.74 -13.98 -7.90
N LYS A 235 -19.49 -13.54 -7.70
CA LYS A 235 -18.34 -14.45 -7.55
C LYS A 235 -17.17 -13.75 -6.88
N VAL A 236 -16.40 -14.53 -6.12
CA VAL A 236 -15.17 -14.13 -5.45
C VAL A 236 -14.10 -15.16 -5.80
N ASN A 237 -12.98 -14.71 -6.34
CA ASN A 237 -11.80 -15.53 -6.56
C ASN A 237 -10.65 -15.04 -5.68
N PHE A 238 -10.01 -15.96 -4.98
CA PHE A 238 -8.79 -15.71 -4.22
C PHE A 238 -7.62 -16.22 -5.02
N TYR A 239 -6.60 -15.40 -5.14
CA TYR A 239 -5.35 -15.77 -5.77
C TYR A 239 -4.18 -15.45 -4.86
N ASN A 240 -3.14 -16.27 -4.91
CA ASN A 240 -1.89 -15.95 -4.23
C ASN A 240 -1.06 -14.93 -5.03
N THR A 241 0.09 -14.52 -4.50
CA THR A 241 0.95 -13.53 -5.15
C THR A 241 1.59 -14.00 -6.46
N LEU A 242 1.65 -15.31 -6.70
CA LEU A 242 2.14 -15.90 -7.95
C LEU A 242 1.07 -15.95 -9.05
N GLY A 243 -0.16 -15.60 -8.70
CA GLY A 243 -1.30 -15.60 -9.60
C GLY A 243 -2.07 -16.90 -9.71
N GLN A 244 -1.83 -17.82 -8.78
CA GLN A 244 -2.52 -19.10 -8.74
C GLN A 244 -3.86 -18.93 -8.02
N LEU A 245 -4.95 -19.43 -8.63
CA LEU A 245 -6.28 -19.46 -8.01
C LEU A 245 -6.25 -20.43 -6.81
N ILE A 246 -6.61 -19.92 -5.64
CA ILE A 246 -6.63 -20.63 -4.36
C ILE A 246 -8.04 -21.08 -3.99
N LYS A 247 -9.04 -20.22 -4.22
CA LYS A 247 -10.43 -20.50 -3.88
C LYS A 247 -11.38 -19.70 -4.76
N THR A 248 -12.53 -20.30 -5.08
CA THR A 248 -13.68 -19.60 -5.65
C THR A 248 -14.87 -19.77 -4.70
N THR A 249 -15.65 -18.70 -4.52
CA THR A 249 -16.89 -18.70 -3.75
C THR A 249 -17.85 -17.64 -4.29
N ASN A 250 -19.10 -17.64 -3.86
CA ASN A 250 -20.08 -16.57 -4.09
C ASN A 250 -20.63 -16.00 -2.76
N HIS A 251 -19.99 -16.32 -1.64
CA HIS A 251 -20.35 -15.81 -0.32
C HIS A 251 -19.58 -14.53 0.03
N SER A 252 -20.24 -13.61 0.74
CA SER A 252 -19.62 -12.38 1.28
C SER A 252 -18.82 -12.60 2.56
N GLU A 253 -19.05 -13.72 3.25
CA GLU A 253 -18.29 -14.16 4.42
C GLU A 253 -17.46 -15.38 4.05
N ILE A 254 -16.13 -15.26 4.13
CA ILE A 254 -15.21 -16.31 3.69
C ILE A 254 -14.31 -16.72 4.85
N ASN A 255 -14.41 -17.99 5.26
CA ASN A 255 -13.43 -18.58 6.16
C ASN A 255 -12.08 -18.77 5.41
N VAL A 256 -11.04 -18.12 5.94
CA VAL A 256 -9.67 -18.11 5.43
C VAL A 256 -8.68 -18.83 6.37
N SER A 257 -9.16 -19.58 7.37
CA SER A 257 -8.32 -20.35 8.32
C SER A 257 -7.35 -21.32 7.65
N SER A 258 -7.76 -21.88 6.50
CA SER A 258 -6.93 -22.82 5.73
C SER A 258 -5.90 -22.12 4.84
N PHE A 259 -5.89 -20.79 4.79
CA PHE A 259 -5.00 -20.03 3.92
C PHE A 259 -3.66 -19.86 4.63
N ALA A 260 -2.56 -20.02 3.89
CA ALA A 260 -1.26 -19.64 4.42
C ALA A 260 -1.24 -18.14 4.72
N LYS A 261 -0.62 -17.73 5.83
CA LYS A 261 -0.45 -16.31 6.17
C LYS A 261 0.31 -15.58 5.05
N GLY A 262 -0.17 -14.40 4.68
CA GLY A 262 0.43 -13.58 3.63
C GLY A 262 -0.58 -12.83 2.76
N ASN A 263 -0.08 -12.30 1.65
CA ASN A 263 -0.85 -11.52 0.69
C ASN A 263 -1.70 -12.39 -0.24
N TYR A 264 -2.93 -11.95 -0.49
CA TYR A 264 -3.81 -12.51 -1.50
C TYR A 264 -4.43 -11.40 -2.33
N PHE A 265 -4.74 -11.72 -3.58
CA PHE A 265 -5.58 -10.91 -4.45
C PHE A 265 -6.98 -11.49 -4.44
N VAL A 266 -7.97 -10.66 -4.15
CA VAL A 266 -9.38 -11.02 -4.10
C VAL A 266 -10.07 -10.32 -5.26
N GLU A 267 -10.38 -11.06 -6.30
CA GLU A 267 -11.20 -10.59 -7.43
C GLU A 267 -12.67 -10.80 -7.07
N ILE A 268 -13.40 -9.70 -7.00
CA ILE A 268 -14.82 -9.66 -6.66
C ILE A 268 -15.58 -9.26 -7.91
N MET A 269 -16.47 -10.12 -8.35
CA MET A 269 -17.37 -9.92 -9.48
C MET A 269 -18.78 -9.67 -8.95
N THR A 270 -19.42 -8.65 -9.51
CA THR A 270 -20.78 -8.24 -9.24
C THR A 270 -21.55 -8.09 -10.55
N ASN A 271 -22.86 -7.90 -10.41
CA ASN A 271 -23.78 -7.54 -11.50
C ASN A 271 -23.39 -6.27 -12.27
N GLN A 272 -22.43 -5.49 -11.79
CA GLN A 272 -21.96 -4.26 -12.44
C GLN A 272 -20.49 -4.34 -12.87
N GLY A 273 -19.81 -5.47 -12.72
CA GLY A 273 -18.42 -5.63 -13.17
C GLY A 273 -17.54 -6.27 -12.11
N LYS A 274 -16.22 -6.05 -12.22
CA LYS A 274 -15.25 -6.68 -11.32
C LYS A 274 -14.22 -5.70 -10.75
N ALA A 275 -13.79 -5.98 -9.54
CA ALA A 275 -12.73 -5.27 -8.84
C ALA A 275 -11.79 -6.25 -8.14
N THR A 276 -10.49 -5.98 -8.20
CA THR A 276 -9.49 -6.76 -7.47
C THR A 276 -8.91 -5.94 -6.33
N LYS A 277 -8.92 -6.50 -5.12
CA LYS A 277 -8.31 -5.91 -3.91
C LYS A 277 -7.20 -6.81 -3.40
N SER A 278 -6.14 -6.20 -2.86
CA SER A 278 -5.12 -6.94 -2.10
C SER A 278 -5.56 -7.03 -0.64
N VAL A 279 -5.41 -8.21 -0.04
CA VAL A 279 -5.70 -8.46 1.39
C VAL A 279 -4.51 -9.18 2.02
N ILE A 280 -4.30 -8.96 3.32
CA ILE A 280 -3.32 -9.67 4.12
C ILE A 280 -4.07 -10.63 5.04
N ILE A 281 -3.74 -11.92 4.97
CA ILE A 281 -4.19 -12.93 5.92
C ILE A 281 -3.11 -13.09 7.00
N GLN A 282 -3.47 -12.89 8.26
CA GLN A 282 -2.56 -12.84 9.42
C GLN A 282 -2.58 -14.11 10.26
#